data_AF-A0A3S3RMB4-F1
#
_entry.id   AF-A0A3S3RMB4-F1
#
_cell.length_a   1.000
_cell.length_b   1.000
_cell.length_c   1.000
_cell.angle_alpha   90.00
_cell.angle_beta   90.00
_cell.angle_gamma   90.00
#
_symmetry.space_group_name_H-M   'P 1'
#
loop_
_entity.id
_entity.type
_entity.pdbx_description
1 polymer ?
#
loop_
_entity_poly.entity_id
_entity_poly.type
_entity_poly.pdbx_seq_one_letter_code
_entity_poly.pdbx_strand_id
1 'polypeptide(L)'
;VSSENQTSALLDEFPENDRTYYLKVPHLNKTGMLLVSNRVFKKLLQSKIVDIKVLNENFQRTLDQEKSQMQRAERAFAHSGKDSIFRSFPRHPSINDYIEDLAAENPQLSSIQTIGRSFENREIKIIRIGKNHKDDSKPAIWIDAGIHAREWAAPTSALYIAKSLIQDYAQDSMTKKLVDSFNWYILPSANPDGYEYSHTIHRHGDRAITDTFRNDPYANEIFWPDGLGELTNKGKQRMFQLGTYFRRRYSNFFTENPQEVYAQSSFRDRNINSAQFVLNGAYPPRGHFVWNENMNWQSFPIKTIPTLLDSLLEDDSMCPEAHKAKEEVLRSKEYITFANQFNDLYSYLTNKSGTKIRNPFEVLDLIYDPLNVRKSYGLPLPSWSWQVVLKQIKNANVDLKGLMLKEIRKVFSEALKSKNGENVSKKLSAYSTHDYNIIYIMTLFEIFNMRWPPFGATLMFELYATSSGKPYMKMFYLNVTESEKPFQLRSPYCNDDDWCDFETFLKNTDHLIPKNWVRECDLPSKWPDVQSLTH
;
A
#
# COMPACT_ATOMS: atom_id res chain seq x y z
N VAL A 1 -29.88 24.04 -2.12
CA VAL A 1 -30.87 23.88 -1.04
C VAL A 1 -30.77 25.04 -0.08
N SER A 2 -31.90 25.71 0.15
CA SER A 2 -32.07 26.82 1.10
C SER A 2 -32.90 26.41 2.33
N SER A 3 -33.36 25.15 2.41
CA SER A 3 -33.96 24.56 3.61
C SER A 3 -33.56 23.09 3.79
N GLU A 4 -33.70 22.59 5.01
CA GLU A 4 -33.47 21.17 5.34
C GLU A 4 -34.53 20.28 4.66
N ASN A 5 -35.79 20.71 4.62
CA ASN A 5 -36.87 20.01 3.92
C ASN A 5 -36.57 19.80 2.42
N GLN A 6 -35.98 20.77 1.73
CA GLN A 6 -35.51 20.59 0.36
C GLN A 6 -34.34 19.60 0.26
N THR A 7 -33.53 19.47 1.31
CA THR A 7 -32.38 18.56 1.34
C THR A 7 -32.84 17.11 1.47
N SER A 8 -33.78 16.84 2.40
CA SER A 8 -34.45 15.54 2.48
C SER A 8 -35.19 15.21 1.19
N ALA A 9 -36.09 16.08 0.72
CA ALA A 9 -36.88 15.82 -0.50
C ALA A 9 -36.02 15.55 -1.75
N LEU A 10 -34.86 16.20 -1.86
CA LEU A 10 -33.91 15.94 -2.95
C LEU A 10 -33.26 14.55 -2.85
N LEU A 11 -32.90 14.11 -1.65
CA LEU A 11 -32.33 12.77 -1.40
C LEU A 11 -33.40 11.66 -1.53
N ASP A 12 -34.65 11.95 -1.15
CA ASP A 12 -35.78 11.03 -1.24
C ASP A 12 -36.27 10.82 -2.69
N GLU A 13 -36.32 11.88 -3.51
CA GLU A 13 -36.71 11.77 -4.93
C GLU A 13 -35.55 11.26 -5.82
N PHE A 14 -34.31 11.54 -5.42
CA PHE A 14 -33.10 11.20 -6.18
C PHE A 14 -32.07 10.42 -5.34
N PRO A 15 -32.42 9.26 -4.75
CA PRO A 15 -31.50 8.48 -3.93
C PRO A 15 -30.30 7.99 -4.75
N GLU A 16 -29.21 7.66 -4.05
CA GLU A 16 -27.97 7.18 -4.66
C GLU A 16 -28.12 5.77 -5.27
N ASN A 17 -27.65 5.59 -6.51
CA ASN A 17 -27.65 4.33 -7.28
C ASN A 17 -26.90 4.51 -8.62
N ASP A 18 -26.83 3.47 -9.44
CA ASP A 18 -26.23 3.42 -10.80
C ASP A 18 -26.63 4.56 -11.77
N ARG A 19 -27.65 5.37 -11.44
CA ARG A 19 -28.18 6.47 -12.28
C ARG A 19 -28.06 7.85 -11.63
N THR A 20 -27.65 7.92 -10.36
CA THR A 20 -27.56 9.12 -9.52
C THR A 20 -26.43 8.95 -8.50
N TYR A 21 -25.35 9.73 -8.62
CA TYR A 21 -24.16 9.61 -7.77
C TYR A 21 -23.74 10.97 -7.19
N TYR A 22 -23.58 11.04 -5.86
CA TYR A 22 -23.31 12.25 -5.10
C TYR A 22 -21.80 12.48 -4.92
N LEU A 23 -21.16 13.03 -5.95
CA LEU A 23 -19.78 13.56 -5.87
C LEU A 23 -19.58 14.53 -4.69
N LYS A 24 -20.64 15.20 -4.25
CA LYS A 24 -20.71 15.91 -2.97
C LYS A 24 -22.16 16.05 -2.51
N VAL A 25 -22.49 15.47 -1.36
CA VAL A 25 -23.83 15.56 -0.77
C VAL A 25 -24.21 17.04 -0.52
N PRO A 26 -25.40 17.50 -0.94
CA PRO A 26 -25.89 18.84 -0.65
C PRO A 26 -26.30 18.97 0.82
N HIS A 27 -26.01 20.12 1.42
CA HIS A 27 -26.44 20.46 2.78
C HIS A 27 -26.97 21.90 2.79
N LEU A 28 -27.71 22.28 3.83
CA LEU A 28 -28.25 23.63 4.01
C LEU A 28 -27.18 24.70 3.72
N ASN A 29 -27.51 25.63 2.82
CA ASN A 29 -26.65 26.73 2.36
C ASN A 29 -25.28 26.31 1.77
N LYS A 30 -25.13 25.05 1.33
CA LYS A 30 -23.92 24.53 0.66
C LYS A 30 -24.25 23.87 -0.69
N THR A 31 -23.46 24.20 -1.71
CA THR A 31 -23.55 23.57 -3.03
C THR A 31 -23.04 22.13 -2.99
N GLY A 32 -23.93 21.17 -3.29
CA GLY A 32 -23.58 19.78 -3.59
C GLY A 32 -23.21 19.60 -5.07
N MET A 33 -22.72 18.42 -5.43
CA MET A 33 -22.35 18.03 -6.80
C MET A 33 -22.89 16.64 -7.09
N LEU A 34 -23.49 16.47 -8.27
CA LEU A 34 -24.25 15.29 -8.64
C LEU A 34 -23.91 14.87 -10.06
N LEU A 35 -23.61 13.58 -10.26
CA LEU A 35 -23.49 12.95 -11.57
C LEU A 35 -24.76 12.11 -11.81
N VAL A 36 -25.44 12.37 -12.92
CA VAL A 36 -26.76 11.77 -13.21
C VAL A 36 -26.86 11.28 -14.65
N SER A 37 -27.57 10.17 -14.83
CA SER A 37 -28.01 9.72 -16.14
C SER A 37 -28.95 10.75 -16.79
N ASN A 38 -28.95 10.86 -18.13
CA ASN A 38 -29.81 11.80 -18.88
C ASN A 38 -31.32 11.69 -18.50
N ARG A 39 -31.80 10.47 -18.17
CA ARG A 39 -33.18 10.26 -17.71
C ARG A 39 -33.45 10.87 -16.34
N VAL A 40 -32.48 10.83 -15.43
CA VAL A 40 -32.58 11.47 -14.11
C VAL A 40 -32.38 12.98 -14.23
N PHE A 41 -31.40 13.44 -15.01
CA PHE A 41 -31.14 14.85 -15.27
C PHE A 41 -32.39 15.60 -15.76
N LYS A 42 -33.15 15.02 -16.68
CA LYS A 42 -34.43 15.60 -17.16
C LYS A 42 -35.51 15.70 -16.08
N LYS A 43 -35.59 14.73 -15.15
CA LYS A 43 -36.47 14.83 -13.96
C LYS A 43 -35.99 15.92 -13.00
N LEU A 44 -34.68 15.96 -12.73
CA LEU A 44 -34.06 16.90 -11.79
C LEU A 44 -34.32 18.36 -12.21
N LEU A 45 -34.21 18.67 -13.51
CA LEU A 45 -34.58 19.98 -14.06
C LEU A 45 -36.08 20.31 -13.96
N GLN A 46 -36.95 19.31 -13.81
CA GLN A 46 -38.40 19.48 -13.69
C GLN A 46 -38.87 19.59 -12.23
N SER A 47 -38.14 19.01 -11.28
CA SER A 47 -38.55 18.89 -9.87
C SER A 47 -38.62 20.23 -9.13
N LYS A 48 -37.81 21.22 -9.52
CA LYS A 48 -37.69 22.55 -8.89
C LYS A 48 -37.32 22.54 -7.39
N ILE A 49 -36.85 21.41 -6.86
CA ILE A 49 -36.45 21.29 -5.44
C ILE A 49 -35.22 22.18 -5.15
N VAL A 50 -34.35 22.37 -6.16
CA VAL A 50 -33.11 23.14 -6.08
C VAL A 50 -32.81 23.89 -7.39
N ASP A 51 -32.07 24.98 -7.28
CA ASP A 51 -31.37 25.59 -8.41
C ASP A 51 -30.23 24.68 -8.90
N ILE A 52 -30.11 24.53 -10.22
CA ILE A 52 -29.19 23.58 -10.87
C ILE A 52 -28.29 24.34 -11.84
N LYS A 53 -26.96 24.17 -11.68
CA LYS A 53 -25.96 24.61 -12.65
C LYS A 53 -25.30 23.41 -13.30
N VAL A 54 -25.41 23.30 -14.62
CA VAL A 54 -24.69 22.27 -15.40
C VAL A 54 -23.21 22.63 -15.46
N LEU A 55 -22.34 21.66 -15.17
CA LEU A 55 -20.88 21.82 -15.24
C LEU A 55 -20.26 21.07 -16.43
N ASN A 56 -20.85 19.93 -16.81
CA ASN A 56 -20.50 19.16 -18.01
C ASN A 56 -21.77 18.43 -18.49
N GLU A 57 -22.14 18.60 -19.77
CA GLU A 57 -23.35 18.00 -20.35
C GLU A 57 -23.21 16.50 -20.65
N ASN A 58 -21.97 16.02 -20.85
CA ASN A 58 -21.68 14.64 -21.21
C ASN A 58 -20.30 14.23 -20.67
N PHE A 59 -20.24 13.99 -19.36
CA PHE A 59 -19.02 13.56 -18.67
C PHE A 59 -18.42 12.26 -19.25
N GLN A 60 -19.28 11.34 -19.73
CA GLN A 60 -18.82 10.12 -20.40
C GLN A 60 -18.00 10.43 -21.66
N ARG A 61 -18.43 11.40 -22.50
CA ARG A 61 -17.67 11.83 -23.67
C ARG A 61 -16.29 12.39 -23.28
N THR A 62 -16.19 13.12 -22.17
CA THR A 62 -14.90 13.59 -21.67
C THR A 62 -13.99 12.42 -21.29
N LEU A 63 -14.50 11.45 -20.52
CA LEU A 63 -13.75 10.23 -20.16
C LEU A 63 -13.34 9.39 -21.39
N ASP A 64 -14.23 9.27 -22.38
CA ASP A 64 -13.93 8.55 -23.63
C ASP A 64 -12.86 9.27 -24.46
N GLN A 65 -12.86 10.60 -24.47
CA GLN A 65 -11.84 11.41 -25.13
C GLN A 65 -10.48 11.28 -24.46
N GLU A 66 -10.39 11.44 -23.13
CA GLU A 66 -9.17 11.19 -22.34
C GLU A 66 -8.63 9.78 -22.60
N LYS A 67 -9.48 8.76 -22.44
CA LYS A 67 -9.13 7.35 -22.68
C LYS A 67 -8.64 7.09 -24.10
N SER A 68 -9.21 7.78 -25.11
CA SER A 68 -8.73 7.68 -26.50
C SER A 68 -7.37 8.33 -26.74
N GLN A 69 -7.02 9.37 -25.97
CA GLN A 69 -5.70 10.00 -26.02
C GLN A 69 -4.66 9.13 -25.29
N MET A 70 -4.99 8.66 -24.08
CA MET A 70 -4.16 7.71 -23.33
C MET A 70 -3.84 6.46 -24.17
N GLN A 71 -4.84 5.83 -24.80
CA GLN A 71 -4.63 4.65 -25.66
C GLN A 71 -3.84 4.93 -26.95
N ARG A 72 -3.75 6.19 -27.40
CA ARG A 72 -2.89 6.55 -28.54
C ARG A 72 -1.44 6.70 -28.09
N ALA A 73 -1.21 7.37 -26.96
CA ALA A 73 0.10 7.47 -26.34
C ALA A 73 0.66 6.09 -25.96
N GLU A 74 -0.14 5.26 -25.28
CA GLU A 74 0.18 3.88 -24.87
C GLU A 74 0.67 3.01 -26.06
N ARG A 75 0.02 3.11 -27.23
CA ARG A 75 0.42 2.39 -28.44
C ARG A 75 1.73 2.90 -29.05
N ALA A 76 2.01 4.20 -28.93
CA ALA A 76 3.29 4.78 -29.32
C ALA A 76 4.43 4.32 -28.38
N PHE A 77 4.21 4.36 -27.06
CA PHE A 77 5.15 3.88 -26.06
C PHE A 77 5.42 2.36 -26.13
N ALA A 78 4.51 1.57 -26.70
CA ALA A 78 4.64 0.11 -26.77
C ALA A 78 5.88 -0.37 -27.55
N HIS A 79 6.28 0.36 -28.60
CA HIS A 79 7.26 -0.10 -29.61
C HIS A 79 8.73 0.25 -29.30
N SER A 80 9.00 0.90 -28.17
CA SER A 80 10.33 1.39 -27.80
C SER A 80 10.85 0.70 -26.54
N GLY A 81 12.01 0.04 -26.64
CA GLY A 81 12.67 -0.63 -25.51
C GLY A 81 13.22 0.34 -24.46
N LYS A 82 13.56 1.57 -24.85
CA LYS A 82 14.03 2.63 -23.95
C LYS A 82 12.90 3.33 -23.19
N ASP A 83 11.66 3.21 -23.67
CA ASP A 83 10.47 3.83 -23.03
C ASP A 83 9.85 2.97 -21.92
N SER A 84 10.59 1.99 -21.42
CA SER A 84 10.21 1.19 -20.24
C SER A 84 10.08 2.05 -18.97
N ILE A 85 10.86 3.12 -18.85
CA ILE A 85 10.86 4.03 -17.69
C ILE A 85 9.49 4.69 -17.46
N PHE A 86 8.77 5.05 -18.53
CA PHE A 86 7.44 5.67 -18.49
C PHE A 86 6.31 4.69 -18.10
N ARG A 87 6.61 3.40 -17.94
CA ARG A 87 5.66 2.34 -17.57
C ARG A 87 5.64 2.06 -16.06
N SER A 88 6.23 2.95 -15.27
CA SER A 88 6.37 2.86 -13.81
C SER A 88 6.58 4.25 -13.20
N PHE A 89 6.69 4.34 -11.89
CA PHE A 89 7.22 5.52 -11.21
C PHE A 89 8.73 5.31 -10.95
N PRO A 90 9.62 5.96 -11.73
CA PRO A 90 11.03 5.63 -11.75
C PRO A 90 11.80 6.21 -10.57
N ARG A 91 12.79 5.47 -10.09
CA ARG A 91 13.62 5.86 -8.94
C ARG A 91 14.60 6.97 -9.33
N HIS A 92 14.99 7.82 -8.39
CA HIS A 92 15.86 8.98 -8.66
C HIS A 92 17.16 8.63 -9.42
N PRO A 93 17.86 7.52 -9.11
CA PRO A 93 18.99 7.08 -9.93
C PRO A 93 18.59 6.86 -11.39
N SER A 94 17.50 6.13 -11.65
CA SER A 94 17.01 5.84 -13.00
C SER A 94 16.39 7.06 -13.71
N ILE A 95 15.92 8.05 -12.96
CA ILE A 95 15.59 9.39 -13.47
C ILE A 95 16.85 10.09 -13.99
N ASN A 96 17.93 10.09 -13.19
CA ASN A 96 19.23 10.64 -13.58
C ASN A 96 19.84 9.88 -14.77
N ASP A 97 19.93 8.55 -14.69
CA ASP A 97 20.45 7.66 -15.75
C ASP A 97 19.78 8.00 -17.10
N TYR A 98 18.44 8.12 -17.10
CA TYR A 98 17.68 8.40 -18.31
C TYR A 98 17.94 9.78 -18.92
N ILE A 99 18.07 10.84 -18.10
CA ILE A 99 18.40 12.16 -18.65
C ILE A 99 19.87 12.23 -19.11
N GLU A 100 20.76 11.47 -18.49
CA GLU A 100 22.16 11.36 -18.91
C GLU A 100 22.30 10.63 -20.25
N ASP A 101 21.62 9.50 -20.45
CA ASP A 101 21.49 8.82 -21.75
C ASP A 101 20.88 9.74 -22.82
N LEU A 102 19.73 10.37 -22.50
CA LEU A 102 19.01 11.26 -23.42
C LEU A 102 19.88 12.44 -23.88
N ALA A 103 20.70 13.00 -23.00
CA ALA A 103 21.63 14.08 -23.31
C ALA A 103 22.88 13.59 -24.08
N ALA A 104 23.43 12.42 -23.72
CA ALA A 104 24.57 11.82 -24.40
C ALA A 104 24.24 11.42 -25.85
N GLU A 105 23.00 11.03 -26.13
CA GLU A 105 22.49 10.78 -27.49
C GLU A 105 22.17 12.08 -28.27
N ASN A 106 22.04 13.23 -27.59
CA ASN A 106 21.63 14.51 -28.19
C ASN A 106 22.51 15.71 -27.81
N PRO A 107 23.85 15.63 -27.92
CA PRO A 107 24.78 16.67 -27.46
C PRO A 107 24.70 17.97 -28.28
N GLN A 108 24.07 17.95 -29.46
CA GLN A 108 23.79 19.14 -30.29
C GLN A 108 22.55 19.94 -29.85
N LEU A 109 21.74 19.39 -28.94
CA LEU A 109 20.53 20.02 -28.38
C LEU A 109 20.52 20.07 -26.85
N SER A 110 21.30 19.25 -26.16
CA SER A 110 21.19 19.13 -24.70
C SER A 110 22.50 18.82 -23.98
N SER A 111 22.50 19.09 -22.67
CA SER A 111 23.61 18.81 -21.74
C SER A 111 23.08 18.62 -20.32
N ILE A 112 23.80 17.87 -19.50
CA ILE A 112 23.48 17.68 -18.08
C ILE A 112 24.25 18.67 -17.21
N GLN A 113 23.59 19.14 -16.15
CA GLN A 113 24.19 19.94 -15.10
C GLN A 113 23.74 19.40 -13.74
N THR A 114 24.70 19.04 -12.88
CA THR A 114 24.43 18.87 -11.45
C THR A 114 24.31 20.28 -10.85
N ILE A 115 23.10 20.69 -10.47
CA ILE A 115 22.86 22.01 -9.86
C ILE A 115 23.27 22.05 -8.39
N GLY A 116 23.44 20.88 -7.79
CA GLY A 116 23.82 20.71 -6.41
C GLY A 116 23.42 19.33 -5.90
N ARG A 117 23.23 19.28 -4.59
CA ARG A 117 22.80 18.14 -3.79
C ARG A 117 21.90 18.73 -2.64
N SER A 118 21.05 17.94 -1.95
CA SER A 118 20.00 18.38 -0.97
C SER A 118 20.15 18.11 0.58
N PHE A 119 19.91 16.90 1.17
CA PHE A 119 20.35 16.49 2.56
C PHE A 119 21.42 15.34 2.87
N GLU A 120 21.22 14.01 2.65
CA GLU A 120 22.19 12.87 2.84
C GLU A 120 23.44 12.56 1.88
N ASN A 121 23.65 13.07 0.61
CA ASN A 121 24.75 12.98 -0.44
C ASN A 121 24.44 12.96 -2.04
N ARG A 122 23.26 12.66 -2.66
CA ARG A 122 22.97 12.43 -4.13
C ARG A 122 23.11 13.72 -4.95
N GLU A 123 23.36 13.52 -6.23
CA GLU A 123 23.34 14.56 -7.26
C GLU A 123 21.90 14.91 -7.70
N ILE A 124 21.52 16.18 -7.49
CA ILE A 124 20.37 16.80 -8.15
C ILE A 124 20.82 17.20 -9.55
N LYS A 125 20.39 16.44 -10.57
CA LYS A 125 20.72 16.70 -11.97
C LYS A 125 19.56 17.35 -12.69
N ILE A 126 19.88 18.28 -13.57
CA ILE A 126 18.95 18.84 -14.56
C ILE A 126 19.44 18.52 -15.96
N ILE A 127 18.49 18.37 -16.88
CA ILE A 127 18.78 18.40 -18.32
C ILE A 127 18.51 19.81 -18.85
N ARG A 128 19.54 20.41 -19.43
CA ARG A 128 19.46 21.69 -20.14
C ARG A 128 19.26 21.40 -21.62
N ILE A 129 18.18 21.92 -22.23
CA ILE A 129 17.76 21.63 -23.61
C ILE A 129 17.58 22.95 -24.38
N GLY A 130 18.14 23.04 -25.58
CA GLY A 130 18.05 24.22 -26.43
C GLY A 130 18.98 24.11 -27.64
N LYS A 131 18.58 24.70 -28.78
CA LYS A 131 19.55 24.92 -29.85
C LYS A 131 20.60 25.91 -29.33
N ASN A 132 21.87 25.55 -29.46
CA ASN A 132 22.99 26.26 -28.85
C ASN A 132 22.82 26.45 -27.32
N HIS A 133 22.41 25.41 -26.58
CA HIS A 133 22.16 25.43 -25.12
C HIS A 133 23.33 25.89 -24.22
N LYS A 134 24.46 26.36 -24.75
CA LYS A 134 25.55 26.99 -23.99
C LYS A 134 25.58 28.52 -24.14
N ASP A 135 24.66 29.06 -24.93
CA ASP A 135 24.41 30.49 -25.05
C ASP A 135 23.47 30.93 -23.92
N ASP A 136 24.03 31.59 -22.91
CA ASP A 136 23.30 32.12 -21.75
C ASP A 136 22.55 33.43 -22.05
N SER A 137 22.62 33.98 -23.28
CA SER A 137 21.82 35.16 -23.67
C SER A 137 20.38 34.82 -24.04
N LYS A 138 20.08 33.55 -24.32
CA LYS A 138 18.73 33.07 -24.62
C LYS A 138 17.86 33.03 -23.36
N PRO A 139 16.58 33.46 -23.43
CA PRO A 139 15.65 33.35 -22.30
C PRO A 139 15.51 31.92 -21.76
N ALA A 140 15.50 31.81 -20.42
CA ALA A 140 15.40 30.55 -19.70
C ALA A 140 13.93 30.17 -19.41
N ILE A 141 13.62 28.88 -19.50
CA ILE A 141 12.41 28.27 -18.95
C ILE A 141 12.84 27.20 -17.95
N TRP A 142 12.31 27.26 -16.73
CA TRP A 142 12.58 26.31 -15.66
C TRP A 142 11.37 25.42 -15.42
N ILE A 143 11.60 24.11 -15.25
CA ILE A 143 10.59 23.13 -14.82
C ILE A 143 11.23 22.24 -13.77
N ASP A 144 10.79 22.34 -12.51
CA ASP A 144 11.05 21.31 -11.50
C ASP A 144 9.84 20.40 -11.28
N ALA A 145 10.14 19.17 -10.86
CA ALA A 145 9.18 18.17 -10.50
C ALA A 145 9.71 17.32 -9.33
N GLY A 146 8.80 16.60 -8.65
CA GLY A 146 9.16 15.78 -7.51
C GLY A 146 9.73 16.56 -6.33
N ILE A 147 9.47 17.87 -6.22
CA ILE A 147 9.82 18.70 -5.05
C ILE A 147 9.05 18.23 -3.80
N HIS A 148 7.86 17.67 -3.99
CA HIS A 148 7.17 16.88 -2.99
C HIS A 148 7.36 15.39 -3.27
N ALA A 149 8.20 14.76 -2.45
CA ALA A 149 8.52 13.33 -2.29
C ALA A 149 7.43 12.26 -2.58
N ARG A 150 6.14 12.62 -2.64
CA ARG A 150 5.01 11.69 -2.84
C ARG A 150 4.34 11.84 -4.21
N GLU A 151 4.72 12.83 -5.01
CA GLU A 151 4.13 13.14 -6.31
C GLU A 151 4.76 12.29 -7.41
N TRP A 152 4.63 10.96 -7.29
CA TRP A 152 5.38 9.99 -8.07
C TRP A 152 5.22 10.11 -9.61
N ALA A 153 4.10 10.66 -10.06
CA ALA A 153 3.85 10.96 -11.48
C ALA A 153 4.64 12.18 -12.00
N ALA A 154 4.92 13.19 -11.16
CA ALA A 154 5.49 14.46 -11.62
C ALA A 154 6.91 14.31 -12.22
N PRO A 155 7.83 13.52 -11.63
CA PRO A 155 9.10 13.20 -12.29
C PRO A 155 8.93 12.53 -13.66
N THR A 156 7.99 11.61 -13.77
CA THR A 156 7.67 10.92 -15.04
C THR A 156 7.16 11.91 -16.10
N SER A 157 6.36 12.90 -15.68
CA SER A 157 5.92 14.00 -16.56
C SER A 157 7.07 14.90 -17.00
N ALA A 158 7.99 15.27 -16.09
CA ALA A 158 9.16 16.09 -16.42
C ALA A 158 10.12 15.36 -17.37
N LEU A 159 10.36 14.06 -17.14
CA LEU A 159 11.10 13.20 -18.08
C LEU A 159 10.44 13.15 -19.46
N TYR A 160 9.11 13.11 -19.53
CA TYR A 160 8.38 13.06 -20.79
C TYR A 160 8.47 14.40 -21.55
N ILE A 161 8.40 15.53 -20.85
CA ILE A 161 8.62 16.86 -21.44
C ILE A 161 10.05 16.96 -22.00
N ALA A 162 11.06 16.52 -21.23
CA ALA A 162 12.44 16.49 -21.69
C ALA A 162 12.63 15.63 -22.95
N LYS A 163 12.02 14.44 -22.99
CA LYS A 163 12.01 13.56 -24.16
C LYS A 163 11.40 14.25 -25.38
N SER A 164 10.18 14.79 -25.27
CA SER A 164 9.47 15.41 -26.40
C SER A 164 10.23 16.62 -26.97
N LEU A 165 10.75 17.50 -26.11
CA LEU A 165 11.56 18.65 -26.56
C LEU A 165 12.78 18.25 -27.40
N ILE A 166 13.33 17.04 -27.21
CA ILE A 166 14.46 16.52 -27.96
C ILE A 166 14.01 15.73 -29.19
N GLN A 167 13.06 14.80 -29.06
CA GLN A 167 12.65 13.91 -30.14
C GLN A 167 11.78 14.62 -31.19
N ASP A 168 10.86 15.48 -30.75
CA ASP A 168 9.91 16.16 -31.65
C ASP A 168 10.54 17.37 -32.36
N TYR A 169 11.70 17.87 -31.89
CA TYR A 169 12.44 19.02 -32.49
C TYR A 169 12.69 18.90 -34.00
N ALA A 170 12.88 17.69 -34.51
CA ALA A 170 13.15 17.45 -35.94
C ALA A 170 11.87 17.37 -36.81
N GLN A 171 10.70 17.20 -36.20
CA GLN A 171 9.44 16.86 -36.90
C GLN A 171 8.32 17.88 -36.65
N ASP A 172 8.24 18.46 -35.44
CA ASP A 172 7.26 19.49 -35.09
C ASP A 172 7.86 20.91 -35.17
N SER A 173 7.23 21.73 -36.02
CA SER A 173 7.58 23.14 -36.21
C SER A 173 7.35 24.03 -34.98
N MET A 174 6.51 23.63 -34.03
CA MET A 174 6.26 24.39 -32.81
C MET A 174 7.35 24.11 -31.75
N THR A 175 7.62 22.83 -31.47
CA THR A 175 8.73 22.36 -30.63
C THR A 175 10.07 22.88 -31.15
N LYS A 176 10.30 22.87 -32.47
CA LYS A 176 11.50 23.46 -33.06
C LYS A 176 11.67 24.94 -32.68
N LYS A 177 10.62 25.77 -32.82
CA LYS A 177 10.68 27.19 -32.42
C LYS A 177 10.94 27.35 -30.92
N LEU A 178 10.32 26.52 -30.08
CA LEU A 178 10.51 26.57 -28.63
C LEU A 178 11.94 26.23 -28.19
N VAL A 179 12.58 25.25 -28.84
CA VAL A 179 13.97 24.85 -28.57
C VAL A 179 14.99 25.81 -29.21
N ASP A 180 14.66 26.38 -30.37
CA ASP A 180 15.47 27.44 -31.00
C ASP A 180 15.46 28.74 -30.16
N SER A 181 14.30 29.15 -29.63
CA SER A 181 14.15 30.43 -28.91
C SER A 181 14.56 30.38 -27.43
N PHE A 182 14.33 29.27 -26.72
CA PHE A 182 14.54 29.18 -25.27
C PHE A 182 15.63 28.19 -24.88
N ASN A 183 16.18 28.36 -23.68
CA ASN A 183 16.92 27.31 -22.98
C ASN A 183 16.02 26.75 -21.88
N TRP A 184 15.67 25.48 -21.99
CA TRP A 184 14.86 24.75 -21.02
C TRP A 184 15.79 24.10 -19.98
N TYR A 185 15.45 24.23 -18.71
CA TYR A 185 16.16 23.66 -17.57
C TYR A 185 15.17 22.78 -16.82
N ILE A 186 15.28 21.46 -16.99
CA ILE A 186 14.31 20.51 -16.45
C ILE A 186 14.97 19.71 -15.32
N LEU A 187 14.45 19.90 -14.12
CA LEU A 187 14.78 19.17 -12.90
C LEU A 187 13.69 18.12 -12.64
N PRO A 188 13.88 16.83 -12.99
CA PRO A 188 12.79 15.89 -12.88
C PRO A 188 12.51 15.46 -11.43
N SER A 189 13.46 15.62 -10.51
CA SER A 189 13.34 15.17 -9.11
C SER A 189 14.14 16.08 -8.18
N ALA A 190 13.45 17.07 -7.62
CA ALA A 190 14.02 18.05 -6.69
C ALA A 190 14.08 17.57 -5.22
N ASN A 191 13.33 16.53 -4.85
CA ASN A 191 13.34 15.91 -3.51
C ASN A 191 13.60 14.41 -3.59
N PRO A 192 14.84 14.01 -3.95
CA PRO A 192 15.15 12.66 -4.39
C PRO A 192 15.18 11.59 -3.28
N ASP A 193 15.01 11.94 -2.02
CA ASP A 193 15.18 10.99 -0.89
C ASP A 193 13.89 10.73 -0.16
N GLY A 194 13.04 11.75 -0.04
CA GLY A 194 11.65 11.51 0.31
C GLY A 194 10.96 10.67 -0.76
N TYR A 195 11.41 10.76 -2.02
CA TYR A 195 10.97 9.84 -3.07
C TYR A 195 11.30 8.38 -2.73
N GLU A 196 12.38 8.12 -1.99
CA GLU A 196 13.09 6.83 -2.13
C GLU A 196 12.73 5.72 -1.11
N TYR A 197 11.86 5.96 -0.13
CA TYR A 197 11.88 5.13 1.09
C TYR A 197 10.48 4.98 1.71
N SER A 198 9.73 3.91 1.40
CA SER A 198 8.28 3.92 1.69
C SER A 198 7.56 2.58 1.91
N HIS A 199 8.15 1.52 2.51
CA HIS A 199 7.51 0.18 2.62
C HIS A 199 7.97 -0.74 3.84
N THR A 200 7.15 -1.13 4.86
CA THR A 200 7.44 -2.19 5.95
C THR A 200 6.17 -2.66 6.75
N ILE A 201 6.11 -3.77 7.54
CA ILE A 201 4.83 -4.56 7.80
C ILE A 201 4.38 -4.84 9.28
N HIS A 202 3.05 -4.85 9.57
CA HIS A 202 2.43 -5.35 10.83
C HIS A 202 0.96 -5.89 10.74
N ARG A 203 0.50 -6.72 11.71
CA ARG A 203 -0.93 -7.10 11.90
C ARG A 203 -1.72 -5.98 12.60
N HIS A 204 -3.05 -5.96 12.44
CA HIS A 204 -3.94 -5.19 13.32
C HIS A 204 -3.92 -5.64 14.79
N GLY A 205 -4.41 -4.77 15.68
CA GLY A 205 -4.57 -5.05 17.12
C GLY A 205 -5.81 -5.89 17.45
N ASP A 206 -6.06 -6.05 18.75
CA ASP A 206 -7.15 -6.86 19.31
C ASP A 206 -8.52 -6.31 18.87
N ARG A 207 -9.25 -7.12 18.11
CA ARG A 207 -10.58 -6.79 17.57
C ARG A 207 -11.70 -7.57 18.26
N ALA A 208 -12.94 -7.16 18.02
CA ALA A 208 -14.13 -7.98 18.25
C ALA A 208 -14.14 -9.23 17.35
N ILE A 209 -15.10 -10.13 17.60
CA ILE A 209 -15.30 -11.31 16.75
C ILE A 209 -15.78 -10.89 15.36
N THR A 210 -15.31 -11.56 14.31
CA THR A 210 -15.81 -11.41 12.93
C THR A 210 -16.86 -12.45 12.58
N ASP A 211 -16.74 -13.65 13.15
CA ASP A 211 -17.70 -14.75 13.11
C ASP A 211 -17.53 -15.60 14.41
N THR A 212 -18.47 -16.47 14.75
CA THR A 212 -18.35 -17.40 15.88
C THR A 212 -19.28 -18.62 15.77
N PHE A 213 -19.13 -19.56 16.69
CA PHE A 213 -19.99 -20.74 16.80
C PHE A 213 -21.38 -20.43 17.40
N ARG A 214 -22.38 -21.21 16.99
CA ARG A 214 -23.80 -21.02 17.35
C ARG A 214 -24.06 -20.91 18.85
N ASN A 215 -23.34 -21.67 19.66
CA ASN A 215 -23.49 -21.69 21.12
C ASN A 215 -22.58 -20.67 21.84
N ASP A 216 -22.00 -19.68 21.15
CA ASP A 216 -21.23 -18.63 21.80
C ASP A 216 -22.17 -17.60 22.45
N PRO A 217 -22.23 -17.49 23.80
CA PRO A 217 -23.08 -16.49 24.45
C PRO A 217 -22.67 -15.05 24.13
N TYR A 218 -21.48 -14.83 23.57
CA TYR A 218 -20.97 -13.51 23.17
C TYR A 218 -21.08 -13.27 21.64
N ALA A 219 -21.89 -14.05 20.91
CA ALA A 219 -22.13 -13.85 19.48
C ALA A 219 -22.87 -12.54 19.13
N ASN A 220 -23.53 -11.91 20.10
CA ASN A 220 -24.33 -10.70 19.88
C ASN A 220 -23.49 -9.42 20.03
N GLU A 221 -23.72 -8.44 19.15
CA GLU A 221 -23.01 -7.15 19.11
C GLU A 221 -23.14 -6.32 20.40
N ILE A 222 -24.14 -6.59 21.26
CA ILE A 222 -24.24 -5.96 22.60
C ILE A 222 -23.02 -6.19 23.49
N PHE A 223 -22.22 -7.23 23.22
CA PHE A 223 -20.95 -7.50 23.92
C PHE A 223 -19.73 -6.83 23.26
N TRP A 224 -19.92 -6.18 22.11
CA TRP A 224 -18.89 -5.60 21.26
C TRP A 224 -19.22 -4.13 20.92
N PRO A 225 -19.16 -3.21 21.90
CA PRO A 225 -19.58 -1.82 21.73
C PRO A 225 -18.72 -1.00 20.75
N ASP A 226 -17.56 -1.53 20.32
CA ASP A 226 -16.76 -0.98 19.22
C ASP A 226 -17.28 -1.41 17.82
N GLY A 227 -18.27 -2.32 17.74
CA GLY A 227 -18.77 -2.98 16.53
C GLY A 227 -18.20 -4.39 16.30
N LEU A 228 -18.93 -5.24 15.58
CA LEU A 228 -18.39 -6.55 15.17
C LEU A 228 -17.18 -6.42 14.23
N GLY A 229 -16.18 -7.28 14.42
CA GLY A 229 -14.92 -7.27 13.69
C GLY A 229 -13.97 -6.09 13.96
N GLU A 230 -14.37 -5.11 14.79
CA GLU A 230 -13.67 -3.84 14.92
C GLU A 230 -12.65 -3.72 16.06
N LEU A 231 -11.74 -2.76 15.92
CA LEU A 231 -10.58 -2.61 16.81
C LEU A 231 -11.01 -2.17 18.21
N THR A 232 -10.82 -3.04 19.21
CA THR A 232 -11.21 -2.78 20.60
C THR A 232 -10.29 -1.76 21.26
N ASN A 233 -10.72 -1.13 22.36
CA ASN A 233 -9.86 -0.23 23.14
C ASN A 233 -8.51 -0.86 23.58
N LYS A 234 -8.47 -2.18 23.83
CA LYS A 234 -7.22 -2.92 24.09
C LYS A 234 -6.33 -2.99 22.85
N GLY A 235 -6.92 -3.24 21.68
CA GLY A 235 -6.22 -3.22 20.39
C GLY A 235 -5.64 -1.83 20.08
N LYS A 236 -6.43 -0.76 20.28
CA LYS A 236 -5.98 0.64 20.15
C LYS A 236 -4.75 0.91 21.03
N GLN A 237 -4.79 0.48 22.29
CA GLN A 237 -3.66 0.57 23.22
C GLN A 237 -2.43 -0.23 22.75
N ARG A 238 -2.59 -1.51 22.34
CA ARG A 238 -1.47 -2.33 21.86
C ARG A 238 -0.81 -1.74 20.62
N MET A 239 -1.59 -1.27 19.65
CA MET A 239 -1.03 -0.68 18.43
C MET A 239 -0.31 0.64 18.70
N PHE A 240 -0.80 1.45 19.66
CA PHE A 240 -0.06 2.62 20.14
C PHE A 240 1.25 2.23 20.85
N GLN A 241 1.22 1.20 21.71
CA GLN A 241 2.41 0.66 22.36
C GLN A 241 3.45 0.17 21.34
N LEU A 242 3.04 -0.54 20.29
CA LEU A 242 3.90 -0.97 19.17
C LEU A 242 4.60 0.23 18.51
N GLY A 243 3.85 1.29 18.24
CA GLY A 243 4.40 2.57 17.80
C GLY A 243 5.45 3.11 18.75
N THR A 244 5.15 3.20 20.05
CA THR A 244 6.14 3.70 21.03
C THR A 244 7.37 2.81 21.15
N TYR A 245 7.25 1.50 20.91
CA TYR A 245 8.37 0.57 20.82
C TYR A 245 9.24 0.87 19.60
N PHE A 246 8.67 1.14 18.42
CA PHE A 246 9.43 1.61 17.27
C PHE A 246 10.17 2.92 17.59
N ARG A 247 9.52 3.88 18.25
CA ARG A 247 10.15 5.13 18.71
C ARG A 247 11.33 4.90 19.67
N ARG A 248 11.27 3.87 20.52
CA ARG A 248 12.39 3.46 21.39
C ARG A 248 13.51 2.77 20.60
N ARG A 249 13.17 1.72 19.83
CA ARG A 249 14.12 0.91 19.04
C ARG A 249 14.90 1.75 18.05
N TYR A 250 14.23 2.66 17.35
CA TYR A 250 14.79 3.51 16.31
C TYR A 250 15.04 4.95 16.80
N SER A 251 15.19 5.16 18.11
CA SER A 251 15.40 6.48 18.73
C SER A 251 16.64 7.24 18.22
N ASN A 252 17.69 6.51 17.82
CA ASN A 252 18.90 7.08 17.21
C ASN A 252 18.80 7.27 15.68
N PHE A 253 17.59 7.13 15.12
CA PHE A 253 17.35 7.10 13.67
C PHE A 253 16.17 8.02 13.32
N PHE A 254 14.99 7.76 13.88
CA PHE A 254 13.81 8.61 13.75
C PHE A 254 14.09 10.01 14.30
N THR A 255 13.74 11.03 13.52
CA THR A 255 13.76 12.46 13.91
C THR A 255 12.36 12.97 14.28
N GLU A 256 11.40 12.06 14.51
CA GLU A 256 10.01 12.34 14.92
C GLU A 256 9.21 13.20 13.92
N ASN A 257 9.74 13.38 12.71
CA ASN A 257 9.11 14.12 11.62
C ASN A 257 8.06 13.24 10.93
N PRO A 258 6.76 13.56 10.95
CA PRO A 258 5.73 12.73 10.29
C PRO A 258 5.92 12.63 8.77
N GLN A 259 6.66 13.55 8.14
CA GLN A 259 7.04 13.42 6.73
C GLN A 259 7.97 12.23 6.50
N GLU A 260 8.63 11.70 7.52
CA GLU A 260 9.44 10.49 7.44
C GLU A 260 8.60 9.18 7.49
N VAL A 261 7.27 9.27 7.49
CA VAL A 261 6.35 8.11 7.48
C VAL A 261 5.72 7.86 6.11
N TYR A 262 5.78 6.63 5.59
CA TYR A 262 4.78 6.10 4.66
C TYR A 262 3.82 5.16 5.39
N ALA A 263 2.57 5.10 4.95
CA ALA A 263 1.68 4.05 5.39
C ALA A 263 0.73 3.58 4.27
N GLN A 264 0.46 2.28 4.26
CA GLN A 264 -0.62 1.63 3.56
C GLN A 264 -1.30 0.64 4.51
N SER A 265 -2.58 0.35 4.29
CA SER A 265 -3.38 -0.60 5.04
C SER A 265 -4.25 -1.41 4.10
N SER A 266 -4.58 -2.64 4.51
CA SER A 266 -5.77 -3.33 4.00
C SER A 266 -7.03 -2.51 4.29
N PHE A 267 -8.13 -2.77 3.57
CA PHE A 267 -9.31 -1.89 3.54
C PHE A 267 -10.22 -2.02 4.78
N ARG A 268 -9.88 -2.88 5.74
CA ARG A 268 -10.68 -3.06 6.97
C ARG A 268 -10.41 -1.90 7.94
N ASP A 269 -11.46 -1.31 8.51
CA ASP A 269 -11.34 -0.19 9.46
C ASP A 269 -10.41 -0.51 10.64
N ARG A 270 -10.52 -1.71 11.24
CA ARG A 270 -9.57 -2.21 12.25
C ARG A 270 -8.08 -2.11 11.86
N ASN A 271 -7.74 -2.22 10.58
CA ASN A 271 -6.37 -2.14 10.06
C ASN A 271 -5.94 -0.69 9.84
N ILE A 272 -6.80 0.13 9.24
CA ILE A 272 -6.57 1.58 9.06
C ILE A 272 -6.39 2.25 10.43
N ASN A 273 -7.27 1.94 11.38
CA ASN A 273 -7.17 2.38 12.76
C ASN A 273 -5.88 1.87 13.43
N SER A 274 -5.54 0.59 13.25
CA SER A 274 -4.28 0.03 13.79
C SER A 274 -3.05 0.77 13.26
N ALA A 275 -3.01 1.12 11.97
CA ALA A 275 -1.95 1.93 11.40
C ALA A 275 -1.90 3.33 12.07
N GLN A 276 -3.03 4.04 12.20
CA GLN A 276 -3.03 5.36 12.87
C GLN A 276 -2.49 5.31 14.31
N PHE A 277 -2.80 4.27 15.08
CA PHE A 277 -2.25 4.10 16.43
C PHE A 277 -0.74 3.78 16.43
N VAL A 278 -0.25 2.92 15.53
CA VAL A 278 1.19 2.67 15.36
C VAL A 278 1.93 3.96 15.02
N LEU A 279 1.41 4.74 14.09
CA LEU A 279 2.07 5.94 13.60
C LEU A 279 2.07 7.04 14.67
N ASN A 280 0.97 7.27 15.37
CA ASN A 280 0.94 8.22 16.50
C ASN A 280 1.79 7.76 17.70
N GLY A 281 1.93 6.45 17.92
CA GLY A 281 2.85 5.92 18.92
C GLY A 281 4.32 6.12 18.52
N ALA A 282 4.65 5.93 17.24
CA ALA A 282 6.00 6.09 16.71
C ALA A 282 6.40 7.57 16.54
N TYR A 283 5.43 8.41 16.19
CA TYR A 283 5.56 9.81 15.78
C TYR A 283 4.54 10.68 16.54
N PRO A 284 4.81 11.01 17.81
CA PRO A 284 4.06 12.07 18.49
C PRO A 284 4.37 13.43 17.85
N PRO A 285 3.41 14.35 17.70
CA PRO A 285 3.72 15.71 17.25
C PRO A 285 4.72 16.39 18.19
N ARG A 286 5.79 16.96 17.62
CA ARG A 286 6.80 17.76 18.33
C ARG A 286 7.18 19.03 17.57
N GLY A 287 7.57 20.07 18.29
CA GLY A 287 7.95 21.35 17.72
C GLY A 287 6.85 21.91 16.81
N HIS A 288 7.20 22.25 15.57
CA HIS A 288 6.26 22.76 14.57
C HIS A 288 5.08 21.82 14.27
N PHE A 289 5.20 20.51 14.51
CA PHE A 289 4.11 19.55 14.28
C PHE A 289 3.03 19.55 15.39
N VAL A 290 3.24 20.28 16.50
CA VAL A 290 2.22 20.49 17.54
C VAL A 290 1.21 21.52 17.06
N TRP A 291 0.13 21.05 16.45
CA TRP A 291 -1.00 21.88 16.02
C TRP A 291 -2.02 22.16 17.14
N ASN A 292 -1.95 21.42 18.25
CA ASN A 292 -2.82 21.57 19.43
C ASN A 292 -2.11 21.04 20.69
N GLU A 293 -1.83 21.90 21.66
CA GLU A 293 -1.11 21.57 22.89
C GLU A 293 -1.85 20.54 23.77
N ASN A 294 -3.18 20.50 23.68
CA ASN A 294 -4.02 19.56 24.43
C ASN A 294 -4.19 18.20 23.73
N MET A 295 -3.62 18.00 22.54
CA MET A 295 -3.82 16.80 21.74
C MET A 295 -2.51 16.28 21.12
N ASN A 296 -1.88 15.33 21.82
CA ASN A 296 -0.68 14.61 21.36
C ASN A 296 -1.02 13.56 20.28
N TRP A 297 -1.58 14.03 19.16
CA TRP A 297 -2.01 13.24 18.00
C TRP A 297 -1.80 14.05 16.72
N GLN A 298 -1.46 13.39 15.61
CA GLN A 298 -1.37 13.99 14.29
C GLN A 298 -1.89 13.02 13.21
N SER A 299 -2.29 13.57 12.06
CA SER A 299 -2.79 12.79 10.93
C SER A 299 -1.64 12.20 10.11
N PHE A 300 -1.84 10.99 9.61
CA PHE A 300 -0.93 10.31 8.69
C PHE A 300 -1.70 9.88 7.43
N PRO A 301 -1.17 10.12 6.22
CA PRO A 301 -1.74 9.56 5.01
C PRO A 301 -1.51 8.04 4.99
N ILE A 302 -2.58 7.27 5.10
CA ILE A 302 -2.58 5.81 5.00
C ILE A 302 -3.27 5.45 3.70
N LYS A 303 -2.51 4.96 2.72
CA LYS A 303 -3.05 4.45 1.45
C LYS A 303 -3.87 3.19 1.71
N THR A 304 -4.93 2.97 0.92
CA THR A 304 -5.68 1.71 0.93
C THR A 304 -6.04 1.29 -0.49
N ILE A 305 -6.36 0.01 -0.66
CA ILE A 305 -6.83 -0.58 -1.90
C ILE A 305 -8.10 -1.36 -1.57
N PRO A 306 -9.20 -1.27 -2.36
CA PRO A 306 -10.42 -2.04 -2.09
C PRO A 306 -10.18 -3.56 -2.03
N THR A 307 -10.79 -4.22 -1.04
CA THR A 307 -10.60 -5.65 -0.67
C THR A 307 -10.27 -6.61 -1.82
N LEU A 308 -11.15 -6.66 -2.83
CA LEU A 308 -11.06 -7.64 -3.92
C LEU A 308 -9.85 -7.42 -4.84
N LEU A 309 -9.24 -6.24 -4.77
CA LEU A 309 -8.12 -5.79 -5.61
C LEU A 309 -6.77 -5.81 -4.87
N ASP A 310 -6.74 -5.80 -3.54
CA ASP A 310 -5.50 -5.72 -2.75
C ASP A 310 -4.81 -7.08 -2.58
N SER A 311 -4.16 -7.56 -3.63
CA SER A 311 -3.37 -8.78 -3.57
C SER A 311 -2.15 -8.71 -2.64
N LEU A 312 -1.78 -7.52 -2.14
CA LEU A 312 -0.64 -7.31 -1.25
C LEU A 312 -1.02 -7.50 0.23
N LEU A 313 -2.09 -6.84 0.71
CA LEU A 313 -2.45 -6.74 2.14
C LEU A 313 -3.76 -7.42 2.54
N GLU A 314 -4.60 -7.84 1.59
CA GLU A 314 -5.83 -8.59 1.86
C GLU A 314 -5.63 -10.08 1.56
N ASP A 315 -6.19 -10.94 2.39
CA ASP A 315 -6.32 -12.39 2.17
C ASP A 315 -7.54 -12.73 1.31
N ASP A 316 -8.60 -11.90 1.35
CA ASP A 316 -9.80 -11.99 0.50
C ASP A 316 -9.61 -11.46 -0.95
N SER A 317 -8.36 -11.22 -1.38
CA SER A 317 -8.05 -10.68 -2.72
C SER A 317 -8.45 -11.64 -3.84
N MET A 318 -9.04 -11.15 -4.94
CA MET A 318 -9.55 -12.03 -5.98
C MET A 318 -8.41 -12.70 -6.77
N CYS A 319 -8.30 -14.03 -6.65
CA CYS A 319 -7.38 -14.86 -7.43
C CYS A 319 -7.99 -16.26 -7.67
N PRO A 320 -8.71 -16.49 -8.78
CA PRO A 320 -9.25 -17.80 -9.16
C PRO A 320 -8.26 -18.97 -9.04
N GLU A 321 -7.01 -18.86 -9.52
CA GLU A 321 -6.02 -19.94 -9.39
C GLU A 321 -5.68 -20.27 -7.93
N ALA A 322 -5.59 -19.26 -7.04
CA ALA A 322 -5.36 -19.50 -5.62
C ALA A 322 -6.50 -20.30 -4.98
N HIS A 323 -7.75 -20.04 -5.40
CA HIS A 323 -8.90 -20.82 -4.95
C HIS A 323 -8.89 -22.24 -5.53
N LYS A 324 -8.51 -22.43 -6.80
CA LYS A 324 -8.35 -23.77 -7.42
C LYS A 324 -7.28 -24.58 -6.67
N ALA A 325 -6.10 -24.01 -6.46
CA ALA A 325 -5.00 -24.64 -5.72
C ALA A 325 -5.37 -24.98 -4.26
N LYS A 326 -6.09 -24.08 -3.56
CA LYS A 326 -6.62 -24.35 -2.20
C LYS A 326 -7.58 -25.54 -2.22
N GLU A 327 -8.52 -25.59 -3.16
CA GLU A 327 -9.45 -26.71 -3.31
C GLU A 327 -8.76 -28.04 -3.66
N GLU A 328 -7.71 -28.01 -4.48
CA GLU A 328 -6.90 -29.19 -4.79
C GLU A 328 -6.14 -29.71 -3.56
N VAL A 329 -5.52 -28.82 -2.77
CA VAL A 329 -4.91 -29.18 -1.48
C VAL A 329 -5.94 -29.75 -0.51
N LEU A 330 -7.12 -29.15 -0.40
CA LEU A 330 -8.24 -29.65 0.44
C LEU A 330 -8.76 -31.03 0.01
N ARG A 331 -8.53 -31.43 -1.24
CA ARG A 331 -8.94 -32.73 -1.81
C ARG A 331 -7.77 -33.74 -1.90
N SER A 332 -6.54 -33.31 -1.59
CA SER A 332 -5.36 -34.17 -1.62
C SER A 332 -5.47 -35.31 -0.60
N LYS A 333 -4.86 -36.46 -0.93
CA LYS A 333 -4.85 -37.63 -0.02
C LYS A 333 -4.11 -37.29 1.27
N GLU A 334 -3.08 -36.46 1.17
CA GLU A 334 -2.18 -36.02 2.22
C GLU A 334 -2.94 -35.16 3.23
N TYR A 335 -3.68 -34.15 2.77
CA TYR A 335 -4.54 -33.33 3.61
C TYR A 335 -5.72 -34.13 4.20
N ILE A 336 -6.39 -34.97 3.41
CA ILE A 336 -7.48 -35.83 3.91
C ILE A 336 -6.96 -36.78 5.00
N THR A 337 -5.77 -37.37 4.81
CA THR A 337 -5.13 -38.24 5.82
C THR A 337 -4.74 -37.46 7.08
N PHE A 338 -4.26 -36.23 6.94
CA PHE A 338 -3.99 -35.34 8.07
C PHE A 338 -5.27 -34.92 8.82
N ALA A 339 -6.26 -34.40 8.11
CA ALA A 339 -7.50 -33.88 8.69
C ALA A 339 -8.29 -34.97 9.44
N ASN A 340 -8.30 -36.21 8.93
CA ASN A 340 -8.97 -37.34 9.59
C ASN A 340 -8.37 -37.70 10.97
N GLN A 341 -7.11 -37.33 11.27
CA GLN A 341 -6.49 -37.54 12.60
C GLN A 341 -7.17 -36.72 13.71
N PHE A 342 -8.07 -35.80 13.36
CA PHE A 342 -8.77 -34.91 14.28
C PHE A 342 -10.30 -35.12 14.25
N ASN A 343 -10.81 -36.20 13.65
CA ASN A 343 -12.27 -36.46 13.55
C ASN A 343 -12.97 -36.50 14.92
N ASP A 344 -12.32 -37.06 15.95
CA ASP A 344 -12.84 -37.04 17.32
C ASP A 344 -12.92 -35.61 17.88
N LEU A 345 -11.92 -34.78 17.58
CA LEU A 345 -11.89 -33.36 17.96
C LEU A 345 -12.98 -32.58 17.22
N TYR A 346 -13.18 -32.78 15.92
CA TYR A 346 -14.27 -32.14 15.17
C TYR A 346 -15.66 -32.55 15.71
N SER A 347 -15.81 -33.82 16.12
CA SER A 347 -17.05 -34.36 16.66
C SER A 347 -17.33 -33.81 18.07
N TYR A 348 -16.32 -33.75 18.93
CA TYR A 348 -16.37 -33.09 20.23
C TYR A 348 -16.70 -31.60 20.10
N LEU A 349 -15.99 -30.88 19.22
CA LEU A 349 -16.22 -29.45 18.96
C LEU A 349 -17.62 -29.20 18.42
N THR A 350 -18.10 -30.00 17.46
CA THR A 350 -19.47 -29.90 16.92
C THR A 350 -20.51 -29.97 18.04
N ASN A 351 -20.35 -30.91 18.97
CA ASN A 351 -21.26 -31.09 20.11
C ASN A 351 -21.20 -29.89 21.09
N LYS A 352 -19.99 -29.39 21.40
CA LYS A 352 -19.83 -28.25 22.32
C LYS A 352 -20.25 -26.90 21.71
N SER A 353 -20.03 -26.70 20.42
CA SER A 353 -20.17 -25.41 19.74
C SER A 353 -21.54 -25.20 19.09
N GLY A 354 -22.28 -26.26 18.80
CA GLY A 354 -23.56 -26.20 18.06
C GLY A 354 -23.39 -25.89 16.56
N THR A 355 -22.15 -25.71 16.08
CA THR A 355 -21.78 -25.51 14.68
C THR A 355 -21.09 -26.76 14.16
N LYS A 356 -21.47 -27.26 12.98
CA LYS A 356 -20.87 -28.47 12.41
C LYS A 356 -19.44 -28.20 11.95
N ILE A 357 -18.48 -28.82 12.65
CA ILE A 357 -17.06 -28.83 12.30
C ILE A 357 -16.73 -30.07 11.45
N ARG A 358 -15.89 -29.87 10.44
CA ARG A 358 -15.49 -30.81 9.39
C ARG A 358 -13.98 -30.83 9.11
N ASN A 359 -13.28 -29.72 9.35
CA ASN A 359 -11.89 -29.52 8.93
C ASN A 359 -11.13 -28.54 9.86
N PRO A 360 -9.78 -28.41 9.73
CA PRO A 360 -9.00 -27.56 10.62
C PRO A 360 -9.25 -26.05 10.47
N PHE A 361 -9.62 -25.54 9.28
CA PHE A 361 -9.95 -24.13 9.08
C PHE A 361 -11.22 -23.75 9.85
N GLU A 362 -12.27 -24.58 9.78
CA GLU A 362 -13.48 -24.40 10.60
C GLU A 362 -13.18 -24.44 12.12
N VAL A 363 -12.13 -25.12 12.57
CA VAL A 363 -11.66 -25.04 13.97
C VAL A 363 -10.92 -23.73 14.25
N LEU A 364 -10.14 -23.22 13.30
CA LEU A 364 -9.42 -21.95 13.46
C LEU A 364 -10.39 -20.76 13.47
N ASP A 365 -11.18 -20.63 12.42
CA ASP A 365 -12.02 -19.46 12.17
C ASP A 365 -13.25 -19.42 13.09
N LEU A 366 -13.95 -20.55 13.30
CA LEU A 366 -15.22 -20.61 14.04
C LEU A 366 -15.09 -21.02 15.51
N ILE A 367 -13.91 -21.44 15.98
CA ILE A 367 -13.69 -21.84 17.39
C ILE A 367 -12.48 -21.12 17.99
N TYR A 368 -11.30 -21.19 17.38
CA TYR A 368 -10.07 -20.66 17.98
C TYR A 368 -10.06 -19.13 18.01
N ASP A 369 -10.35 -18.44 16.90
CA ASP A 369 -10.36 -16.97 16.88
C ASP A 369 -11.39 -16.35 17.83
N PRO A 370 -12.69 -16.71 17.85
CA PRO A 370 -13.64 -16.12 18.80
C PRO A 370 -13.28 -16.39 20.26
N LEU A 371 -12.72 -17.57 20.58
CA LEU A 371 -12.22 -17.85 21.94
C LEU A 371 -10.95 -17.05 22.27
N ASN A 372 -10.06 -16.82 21.31
CA ASN A 372 -8.86 -15.99 21.48
C ASN A 372 -9.22 -14.49 21.62
N VAL A 373 -10.20 -14.01 20.86
CA VAL A 373 -10.81 -12.68 21.00
C VAL A 373 -11.43 -12.52 22.38
N ARG A 374 -12.31 -13.43 22.81
CA ARG A 374 -12.91 -13.45 24.16
C ARG A 374 -11.83 -13.41 25.25
N LYS A 375 -10.80 -14.27 25.14
CA LYS A 375 -9.65 -14.29 26.05
C LYS A 375 -8.94 -12.94 26.11
N SER A 376 -8.76 -12.25 24.98
CA SER A 376 -8.08 -10.96 24.98
C SER A 376 -8.96 -9.82 25.51
N TYR A 377 -10.27 -9.85 25.24
CA TYR A 377 -11.24 -8.89 25.80
C TYR A 377 -11.48 -9.09 27.32
N GLY A 378 -11.03 -10.21 27.89
CA GLY A 378 -11.23 -10.56 29.30
C GLY A 378 -12.54 -11.28 29.60
N LEU A 379 -13.25 -11.74 28.57
CA LEU A 379 -14.48 -12.50 28.72
C LEU A 379 -14.19 -13.94 29.18
N PRO A 380 -15.01 -14.52 30.08
CA PRO A 380 -14.88 -15.91 30.50
C PRO A 380 -14.83 -16.88 29.31
N LEU A 381 -13.94 -17.87 29.38
CA LEU A 381 -13.87 -18.95 28.39
C LEU A 381 -14.75 -20.14 28.80
N PRO A 382 -15.32 -20.91 27.85
CA PRO A 382 -16.07 -22.11 28.18
C PRO A 382 -15.14 -23.15 28.80
N SER A 383 -15.61 -23.89 29.81
CA SER A 383 -14.82 -24.92 30.50
C SER A 383 -14.25 -26.01 29.57
N TRP A 384 -14.90 -26.26 28.43
CA TRP A 384 -14.46 -27.22 27.41
C TRP A 384 -13.31 -26.72 26.51
N SER A 385 -13.01 -25.42 26.51
CA SER A 385 -12.09 -24.78 25.55
C SER A 385 -10.60 -25.00 25.83
N TRP A 386 -10.22 -25.34 27.07
CA TRP A 386 -8.81 -25.46 27.48
C TRP A 386 -8.00 -26.47 26.65
N GLN A 387 -8.65 -27.51 26.13
CA GLN A 387 -8.02 -28.51 25.25
C GLN A 387 -7.74 -27.97 23.82
N VAL A 388 -8.49 -26.96 23.39
CA VAL A 388 -8.44 -26.39 22.03
C VAL A 388 -7.35 -25.32 21.95
N VAL A 389 -7.30 -24.43 22.94
CA VAL A 389 -6.35 -23.30 23.02
C VAL A 389 -4.88 -23.75 23.06
N LEU A 390 -4.62 -25.02 23.43
CA LEU A 390 -3.27 -25.59 23.54
C LEU A 390 -2.81 -26.40 22.32
N LYS A 391 -3.69 -26.74 21.37
CA LYS A 391 -3.37 -27.64 20.26
C LYS A 391 -3.31 -26.88 18.93
N GLN A 392 -2.18 -26.21 18.69
CA GLN A 392 -1.91 -25.47 17.45
C GLN A 392 -2.06 -26.40 16.24
N ILE A 393 -3.04 -26.09 15.39
CA ILE A 393 -3.23 -26.73 14.09
C ILE A 393 -2.03 -26.37 13.21
N LYS A 394 -1.34 -27.40 12.73
CA LYS A 394 -0.26 -27.29 11.76
C LYS A 394 -0.79 -27.48 10.34
N ASN A 395 -0.03 -26.97 9.37
CA ASN A 395 -0.12 -27.24 7.94
C ASN A 395 -1.39 -26.74 7.22
N ALA A 396 -1.22 -25.62 6.53
CA ALA A 396 -1.76 -25.41 5.20
C ALA A 396 -0.81 -24.48 4.41
N ASN A 397 0.05 -25.05 3.57
CA ASN A 397 0.82 -24.24 2.62
C ASN A 397 -0.09 -23.88 1.43
N VAL A 398 -0.15 -22.59 1.10
CA VAL A 398 -0.76 -22.07 -0.13
C VAL A 398 0.22 -21.04 -0.69
N ASP A 399 0.73 -21.30 -1.89
CA ASP A 399 2.09 -20.90 -2.30
C ASP A 399 2.10 -19.64 -3.20
N LEU A 400 1.47 -18.56 -2.74
CA LEU A 400 0.89 -17.56 -3.65
C LEU A 400 1.13 -16.07 -3.29
N LYS A 401 2.07 -15.74 -2.39
CA LYS A 401 2.26 -14.36 -1.89
C LYS A 401 3.67 -13.77 -2.10
N GLY A 402 4.33 -14.14 -3.19
CA GLY A 402 5.55 -13.49 -3.68
C GLY A 402 5.45 -11.98 -3.95
N LEU A 403 4.25 -11.42 -3.98
CA LEU A 403 4.02 -9.97 -4.10
C LEU A 403 4.60 -9.16 -2.93
N MET A 404 4.56 -9.68 -1.70
CA MET A 404 5.17 -8.96 -0.57
C MET A 404 6.70 -9.00 -0.65
N LEU A 405 7.28 -10.11 -1.13
CA LEU A 405 8.71 -10.17 -1.45
C LEU A 405 9.08 -9.20 -2.58
N LYS A 406 8.25 -9.07 -3.62
CA LYS A 406 8.45 -8.08 -4.69
C LYS A 406 8.50 -6.66 -4.14
N GLU A 407 7.63 -6.36 -3.17
CA GLU A 407 7.60 -5.07 -2.50
C GLU A 407 8.82 -4.89 -1.55
N ILE A 408 9.17 -5.89 -0.72
CA ILE A 408 10.40 -5.91 0.11
C ILE A 408 11.67 -5.69 -0.74
N ARG A 409 11.76 -6.37 -1.89
CA ARG A 409 12.84 -6.21 -2.86
C ARG A 409 12.92 -4.79 -3.38
N LYS A 410 11.76 -4.19 -3.70
CA LYS A 410 11.64 -2.80 -4.14
C LYS A 410 12.22 -1.88 -3.06
N VAL A 411 11.69 -1.86 -1.82
CA VAL A 411 12.17 -1.00 -0.70
C VAL A 411 13.68 -1.00 -0.51
N PHE A 412 14.30 -2.18 -0.59
CA PHE A 412 15.70 -2.31 -0.20
C PHE A 412 16.64 -2.08 -1.39
N SER A 413 16.27 -2.49 -2.61
CA SER A 413 16.99 -2.05 -3.82
C SER A 413 17.00 -0.53 -3.96
N GLU A 414 15.94 0.10 -3.47
CA GLU A 414 15.74 1.54 -3.37
C GLU A 414 16.59 2.18 -2.28
N ALA A 415 16.39 1.79 -1.00
CA ALA A 415 17.12 2.32 0.14
C ALA A 415 18.65 2.05 0.11
N LEU A 416 19.13 1.14 -0.75
CA LEU A 416 20.56 0.99 -1.04
C LEU A 416 21.11 1.99 -2.04
N LYS A 417 20.35 2.32 -3.10
CA LYS A 417 20.72 3.44 -3.98
C LYS A 417 20.63 4.78 -3.23
N SER A 418 19.77 4.83 -2.20
CA SER A 418 19.67 5.96 -1.28
C SER A 418 20.95 6.29 -0.52
N LYS A 419 21.88 5.35 -0.32
CA LYS A 419 23.09 5.63 0.48
C LYS A 419 24.01 6.69 -0.14
N ASN A 420 23.85 6.94 -1.43
CA ASN A 420 24.52 8.06 -2.06
C ASN A 420 23.80 9.39 -1.87
N GLY A 421 22.58 9.49 -1.31
CA GLY A 421 22.06 10.50 -0.35
C GLY A 421 21.20 11.75 -0.78
N GLU A 422 21.02 12.78 0.03
CA GLU A 422 20.62 14.17 -0.32
C GLU A 422 19.13 14.50 -0.62
N ASN A 423 18.23 14.27 0.37
CA ASN A 423 17.03 15.02 0.85
C ASN A 423 16.40 14.29 2.09
N VAL A 424 15.13 14.50 2.49
CA VAL A 424 14.56 13.88 3.72
C VAL A 424 13.99 12.45 3.54
N SER A 425 14.79 11.48 3.99
CA SER A 425 14.51 10.04 4.19
C SER A 425 13.11 9.66 4.73
N LYS A 426 12.52 8.63 4.11
CA LYS A 426 11.33 7.81 4.45
C LYS A 426 11.33 6.99 5.75
N LYS A 427 11.90 7.49 6.85
CA LYS A 427 12.45 6.69 7.95
C LYS A 427 11.59 5.63 8.66
N LEU A 428 10.25 5.70 8.63
CA LEU A 428 9.39 4.54 8.88
C LEU A 428 8.45 4.32 7.70
N SER A 429 8.10 3.06 7.49
CA SER A 429 7.00 2.71 6.60
C SER A 429 6.17 1.56 7.16
N ALA A 430 4.86 1.59 6.91
CA ALA A 430 3.89 0.71 7.54
C ALA A 430 2.91 0.10 6.53
N TYR A 431 2.64 -1.19 6.67
CA TYR A 431 1.67 -2.00 5.95
C TYR A 431 0.84 -2.72 6.99
N SER A 432 -0.38 -2.23 7.27
CA SER A 432 -1.27 -2.93 8.17
C SER A 432 -2.02 -4.04 7.43
N THR A 433 -1.93 -5.27 7.93
CA THR A 433 -2.49 -6.47 7.29
C THR A 433 -3.00 -7.50 8.31
N HIS A 434 -3.23 -8.72 7.87
CA HIS A 434 -3.87 -9.81 8.62
C HIS A 434 -2.84 -10.85 9.07
N ASP A 435 -3.25 -11.72 9.99
CA ASP A 435 -2.49 -12.88 10.46
C ASP A 435 -2.17 -13.85 9.32
N TYR A 436 -3.14 -14.18 8.46
CA TYR A 436 -2.91 -15.01 7.28
C TYR A 436 -1.77 -14.45 6.39
N ASN A 437 -1.72 -13.13 6.16
CA ASN A 437 -0.62 -12.53 5.39
C ASN A 437 0.74 -12.59 6.11
N ILE A 438 0.80 -12.45 7.44
CA ILE A 438 2.04 -12.72 8.19
C ILE A 438 2.45 -14.20 8.07
N ILE A 439 1.51 -15.14 8.14
CA ILE A 439 1.79 -16.57 7.91
C ILE A 439 2.37 -16.76 6.51
N TYR A 440 1.73 -16.22 5.47
CA TYR A 440 2.21 -16.36 4.09
C TYR A 440 3.62 -15.79 3.89
N ILE A 441 3.93 -14.62 4.43
CA ILE A 441 5.29 -14.02 4.34
C ILE A 441 6.31 -14.88 5.11
N MET A 442 5.97 -15.38 6.31
CA MET A 442 6.87 -16.22 7.08
C MET A 442 7.09 -17.59 6.43
N THR A 443 6.07 -18.16 5.77
CA THR A 443 6.19 -19.42 5.03
C THR A 443 7.03 -19.23 3.77
N LEU A 444 6.81 -18.14 3.01
CA LEU A 444 7.55 -17.80 1.80
C LEU A 444 9.07 -17.65 2.05
N PHE A 445 9.47 -17.23 3.24
CA PHE A 445 10.88 -17.10 3.64
C PHE A 445 11.39 -18.29 4.46
N GLU A 446 10.59 -19.35 4.62
CA GLU A 446 10.89 -20.55 5.43
C GLU A 446 11.22 -20.25 6.91
N ILE A 447 10.66 -19.16 7.44
CA ILE A 447 10.83 -18.69 8.83
C ILE A 447 9.57 -18.88 9.70
N PHE A 448 8.54 -19.57 9.19
CA PHE A 448 7.28 -19.78 9.93
C PHE A 448 7.43 -20.79 11.06
N ASN A 449 7.25 -20.32 12.29
CA ASN A 449 7.42 -21.12 13.52
C ASN A 449 6.21 -22.02 13.86
N MET A 450 5.27 -22.21 12.93
CA MET A 450 4.03 -22.98 13.10
C MET A 450 3.10 -22.46 14.21
N ARG A 451 3.16 -21.16 14.56
CA ARG A 451 2.29 -20.51 15.55
C ARG A 451 1.46 -19.42 14.89
N TRP A 452 0.18 -19.34 15.25
CA TRP A 452 -0.71 -18.27 14.80
C TRP A 452 -0.17 -16.89 15.20
N PRO A 453 -0.07 -15.90 14.29
CA PRO A 453 0.35 -14.55 14.65
C PRO A 453 -0.67 -13.85 15.58
N PRO A 454 -0.32 -13.52 16.82
CA PRO A 454 -1.23 -12.82 17.73
C PRO A 454 -1.50 -11.37 17.28
N PHE A 455 -2.48 -10.71 17.89
CA PHE A 455 -2.81 -9.31 17.59
C PHE A 455 -1.60 -8.40 17.86
N GLY A 456 -1.30 -7.48 16.93
CA GLY A 456 -0.10 -6.63 16.96
C GLY A 456 1.21 -7.31 16.57
N ALA A 457 1.18 -8.58 16.14
CA ALA A 457 2.36 -9.25 15.61
C ALA A 457 2.95 -8.50 14.41
N THR A 458 4.28 -8.41 14.33
CA THR A 458 4.99 -7.51 13.41
C THR A 458 6.19 -8.20 12.79
N LEU A 459 6.36 -8.03 11.47
CA LEU A 459 7.56 -8.43 10.73
C LEU A 459 8.36 -7.18 10.36
N MET A 460 9.46 -6.96 11.08
CA MET A 460 10.38 -5.86 10.81
C MET A 460 11.49 -6.37 9.89
N PHE A 461 11.67 -5.69 8.77
CA PHE A 461 12.81 -5.87 7.87
C PHE A 461 13.71 -4.65 8.07
N GLU A 462 14.96 -4.89 8.47
CA GLU A 462 15.93 -3.84 8.80
C GLU A 462 17.09 -3.92 7.81
N LEU A 463 17.24 -2.87 6.99
CA LEU A 463 18.32 -2.75 6.04
C LEU A 463 19.51 -2.01 6.66
N TYR A 464 20.70 -2.52 6.39
CA TYR A 464 21.97 -2.02 6.89
C TYR A 464 23.03 -2.10 5.78
N ALA A 465 24.24 -1.59 6.06
CA ALA A 465 25.42 -1.88 5.26
C ALA A 465 26.69 -1.96 6.12
N THR A 466 27.74 -2.56 5.56
CA THR A 466 29.07 -2.66 6.18
C THR A 466 29.81 -1.31 6.13
N SER A 467 30.97 -1.24 6.80
CA SER A 467 31.97 -0.19 6.61
C SER A 467 32.48 -0.09 5.16
N SER A 468 32.44 -1.18 4.39
CA SER A 468 32.72 -1.21 2.95
C SER A 468 31.50 -0.87 2.07
N GLY A 469 30.39 -0.41 2.65
CA GLY A 469 29.17 -0.05 1.94
C GLY A 469 28.32 -1.23 1.46
N LYS A 470 28.77 -2.48 1.63
CA LYS A 470 28.08 -3.68 1.17
C LYS A 470 26.75 -3.90 1.91
N PRO A 471 25.64 -4.17 1.22
CA PRO A 471 24.32 -4.27 1.83
C PRO A 471 24.06 -5.58 2.58
N TYR A 472 23.34 -5.50 3.70
CA TYR A 472 22.76 -6.68 4.35
C TYR A 472 21.46 -6.34 5.08
N MET A 473 20.62 -7.36 5.24
CA MET A 473 19.32 -7.31 5.88
C MET A 473 19.35 -8.08 7.22
N LYS A 474 18.58 -7.59 8.20
CA LYS A 474 18.06 -8.41 9.30
C LYS A 474 16.55 -8.49 9.24
N MET A 475 16.02 -9.62 9.68
CA MET A 475 14.59 -9.90 9.78
C MET A 475 14.25 -10.16 11.24
N PHE A 476 13.14 -9.59 11.71
CA PHE A 476 12.72 -9.70 13.11
C PHE A 476 11.21 -9.91 13.23
N TYR A 477 10.80 -10.84 14.09
CA TYR A 477 9.41 -11.07 14.44
C TYR A 477 9.13 -10.63 15.88
N LEU A 478 8.33 -9.58 16.05
CA LEU A 478 7.78 -9.22 17.35
C LEU A 478 6.39 -9.86 17.50
N ASN A 479 6.27 -10.86 18.36
CA ASN A 479 5.04 -11.62 18.58
C ASN A 479 4.31 -11.29 19.89
N VAL A 480 4.92 -10.48 20.77
CA VAL A 480 4.26 -9.93 21.96
C VAL A 480 4.72 -8.48 22.08
N THR A 481 3.86 -7.54 21.70
CA THR A 481 4.16 -6.11 21.67
C THR A 481 4.68 -5.62 23.02
N GLU A 482 4.02 -6.06 24.10
CA GLU A 482 4.29 -5.71 25.50
C GLU A 482 5.61 -6.30 26.03
N SER A 483 6.25 -7.21 25.29
CA SER A 483 7.54 -7.79 25.67
C SER A 483 8.73 -6.96 25.19
N GLU A 484 8.53 -6.16 24.12
CA GLU A 484 9.56 -5.39 23.40
C GLU A 484 10.79 -6.22 22.97
N LYS A 485 10.64 -7.56 22.87
CA LYS A 485 11.69 -8.53 22.57
C LYS A 485 11.39 -9.25 21.26
N PRO A 486 11.85 -8.72 20.11
CA PRO A 486 11.71 -9.40 18.84
C PRO A 486 12.65 -10.60 18.75
N PHE A 487 12.19 -11.64 18.06
CA PHE A 487 13.01 -12.78 17.65
C PHE A 487 13.71 -12.42 16.33
N GLN A 488 15.04 -12.50 16.26
CA GLN A 488 15.73 -12.43 14.96
C GLN A 488 15.36 -13.70 14.16
N LEU A 489 15.05 -13.52 12.88
CA LEU A 489 14.64 -14.58 11.97
C LEU A 489 15.80 -14.94 11.04
N ARG A 490 15.95 -16.24 10.77
CA ARG A 490 17.01 -16.82 9.95
C ARG A 490 16.35 -17.59 8.80
N SER A 491 16.60 -17.17 7.56
CA SER A 491 16.02 -17.77 6.37
C SER A 491 17.08 -18.56 5.60
N PRO A 492 16.77 -19.77 5.08
CA PRO A 492 17.72 -20.55 4.27
C PRO A 492 18.11 -19.88 2.94
N TYR A 493 17.42 -18.80 2.55
CA TYR A 493 17.80 -17.97 1.40
C TYR A 493 18.97 -16.99 1.71
N CYS A 494 19.45 -16.92 2.95
CA CYS A 494 20.60 -16.14 3.39
C CYS A 494 21.89 -16.98 3.44
N ASN A 495 23.05 -16.36 3.18
CA ASN A 495 24.36 -17.04 3.26
C ASN A 495 24.89 -17.19 4.70
N ASP A 496 24.34 -16.43 5.65
CA ASP A 496 24.80 -16.30 7.02
C ASP A 496 23.60 -16.15 7.96
N ASP A 497 23.73 -16.74 9.14
CA ASP A 497 22.66 -16.89 10.14
C ASP A 497 22.38 -15.58 10.91
N ASP A 498 23.31 -14.63 10.93
CA ASP A 498 23.18 -13.36 11.64
C ASP A 498 23.20 -12.12 10.74
N TRP A 499 23.68 -12.18 9.50
CA TRP A 499 23.64 -11.04 8.56
C TRP A 499 23.27 -11.50 7.14
N CYS A 500 22.01 -11.31 6.75
CA CYS A 500 21.53 -11.77 5.45
C CYS A 500 22.04 -10.87 4.32
N ASP A 501 23.00 -11.35 3.52
CA ASP A 501 23.47 -10.69 2.30
C ASP A 501 22.29 -10.38 1.36
N PHE A 502 22.01 -9.09 1.13
CA PHE A 502 20.75 -8.71 0.49
C PHE A 502 20.70 -9.08 -1.00
N GLU A 503 21.81 -8.95 -1.72
CA GLU A 503 21.90 -9.32 -3.14
C GLU A 503 21.72 -10.83 -3.34
N THR A 504 22.29 -11.63 -2.43
CA THR A 504 22.11 -13.09 -2.45
C THR A 504 20.68 -13.49 -2.06
N PHE A 505 20.08 -12.84 -1.06
CA PHE A 505 18.67 -13.05 -0.72
C PHE A 505 17.76 -12.76 -1.91
N LEU A 506 17.96 -11.64 -2.62
CA LEU A 506 17.21 -11.33 -3.84
C LEU A 506 17.39 -12.37 -4.94
N LYS A 507 18.64 -12.83 -5.17
CA LYS A 507 18.94 -13.87 -6.16
C LYS A 507 18.26 -15.20 -5.82
N ASN A 508 18.34 -15.62 -4.56
CA ASN A 508 17.82 -16.90 -4.11
C ASN A 508 16.29 -16.93 -4.12
N THR A 509 15.65 -15.81 -3.79
CA THR A 509 14.18 -15.66 -3.73
C THR A 509 13.53 -15.20 -5.06
N ASP A 510 14.29 -14.87 -6.11
CA ASP A 510 13.76 -14.34 -7.38
C ASP A 510 12.64 -15.21 -7.99
N HIS A 511 12.80 -16.53 -7.88
CA HIS A 511 11.85 -17.54 -8.37
C HIS A 511 10.49 -17.55 -7.64
N LEU A 512 10.40 -16.98 -6.45
CA LEU A 512 9.18 -16.89 -5.64
C LEU A 512 8.30 -15.69 -6.04
N ILE A 513 8.80 -14.78 -6.88
CA ILE A 513 8.08 -13.55 -7.27
C ILE A 513 7.20 -13.81 -8.51
N PRO A 514 5.87 -13.56 -8.44
CA PRO A 514 4.99 -13.71 -9.60
C PRO A 514 5.34 -12.69 -10.69
N LYS A 515 5.45 -13.17 -11.94
CA LYS A 515 5.93 -12.40 -13.09
C LYS A 515 4.81 -11.56 -13.69
N ASN A 516 3.60 -12.08 -13.73
CA ASN A 516 2.37 -11.39 -14.08
C ASN A 516 1.19 -11.95 -13.27
N TRP A 517 0.89 -11.31 -12.14
CA TRP A 517 -0.22 -11.68 -11.23
C TRP A 517 -1.58 -11.80 -11.94
N VAL A 518 -1.90 -10.89 -12.88
CA VAL A 518 -3.18 -10.93 -13.62
C VAL A 518 -3.30 -12.22 -14.42
N ARG A 519 -2.21 -12.67 -15.06
CA ARG A 519 -2.18 -13.94 -15.79
C ARG A 519 -2.11 -15.15 -14.87
N GLU A 520 -1.30 -15.08 -13.81
CA GLU A 520 -1.06 -16.18 -12.87
C GLU A 520 -2.26 -16.46 -11.95
N CYS A 521 -3.21 -15.53 -11.85
CA CYS A 521 -4.48 -15.71 -11.14
C CYS A 521 -5.70 -15.99 -12.05
N ASP A 522 -5.54 -16.13 -13.37
CA ASP A 522 -6.66 -16.27 -14.34
C ASP A 522 -7.67 -15.09 -14.23
N LEU A 523 -7.13 -13.87 -14.09
CA LEU A 523 -7.92 -12.64 -13.96
C LEU A 523 -8.25 -12.04 -15.35
N PRO A 524 -9.42 -11.36 -15.49
CA PRO A 524 -9.81 -10.75 -16.76
C PRO A 524 -8.74 -9.81 -17.33
N SER A 525 -8.57 -9.77 -18.65
CA SER A 525 -7.61 -8.89 -19.34
C SER A 525 -7.89 -7.38 -19.24
N LYS A 526 -8.94 -7.00 -18.48
CA LYS A 526 -9.29 -5.63 -18.09
C LYS A 526 -9.39 -5.49 -16.56
N TRP A 527 -8.71 -6.36 -15.81
CA TRP A 527 -8.57 -6.21 -14.36
C TRP A 527 -7.96 -4.84 -14.05
N PRO A 528 -8.45 -4.10 -13.03
CA PRO A 528 -7.91 -2.78 -12.75
C PRO A 528 -6.43 -2.85 -12.39
N ASP A 529 -5.62 -1.92 -12.89
CA ASP A 529 -4.26 -1.76 -12.39
C ASP A 529 -4.35 -1.23 -10.96
N VAL A 530 -3.98 -2.08 -10.01
CA VAL A 530 -4.06 -1.82 -8.58
C VAL A 530 -3.20 -0.61 -8.18
N GLN A 531 -2.12 -0.32 -8.91
CA GLN A 531 -1.27 0.86 -8.67
C GLN A 531 -1.93 2.18 -9.12
N SER A 532 -2.95 2.12 -9.98
CA SER A 532 -3.74 3.28 -10.41
C SER A 532 -4.89 3.64 -9.45
N LEU A 533 -5.17 2.78 -8.47
CA LEU A 533 -6.32 2.92 -7.56
C LEU A 533 -5.95 3.31 -6.12
N THR A 534 -4.66 3.44 -5.78
CA THR A 534 -4.25 3.98 -4.48
C THR A 534 -4.45 5.49 -4.45
N HIS A 535 -5.54 5.94 -3.84
CA HIS A 535 -5.70 7.33 -3.39
C HIS A 535 -4.94 7.59 -2.08
#